data_AF-A0A3D0N931-F1
#
_entry.id   AF-A0A3D0N931-F1
#
_cell.length_a   1.000
_cell.length_b   1.000
_cell.length_c   1.000
_cell.angle_alpha   90.00
_cell.angle_beta   90.00
_cell.angle_gamma   90.00
#
_symmetry.space_group_name_H-M   'P 1'
#
loop_
_entity.id
_entity.type
_entity.pdbx_description
1 polymer ?
#
loop_
_entity_poly.entity_id
_entity_poly.type
_entity_poly.pdbx_seq_one_letter_code
_entity_poly.pdbx_strand_id
1 'polypeptide(L)' 'MPKLNVEGVGEFEVEEGTRLVLALTDAAQVDQLHACGGQGRCTTCRVEITDGAPAQMTAAEKETLT' A
#
# COMPACT_ATOMS: atom_id res chain seq x y z
N MET A 1 11.16 12.46 4.72
CA MET A 1 9.79 11.93 4.68
C MET A 1 9.35 11.84 3.24
N PRO A 2 9.17 10.64 2.66
CA PRO A 2 8.53 10.47 1.36
C PRO A 2 7.10 11.02 1.34
N LYS A 3 6.61 11.34 0.14
CA LYS A 3 5.24 11.81 -0.09
C LYS A 3 4.39 10.68 -0.66
N LEU A 4 3.19 10.50 -0.10
CA LEU A 4 2.16 9.60 -0.58
C LEU A 4 1.01 10.43 -1.17
N ASN A 5 0.74 10.25 -2.46
CA ASN A 5 -0.41 10.87 -3.12
C ASN A 5 -1.50 9.80 -3.33
N VAL A 6 -2.70 10.07 -2.81
CA VAL A 6 -3.87 9.19 -2.90
C VAL A 6 -4.94 9.89 -3.73
N GLU A 7 -5.26 9.32 -4.88
CA GLU A 7 -6.21 9.90 -5.82
C GLU A 7 -7.57 10.17 -5.16
N GLY A 8 -8.08 11.39 -5.33
CA GLY A 8 -9.34 11.83 -4.74
C GLY A 8 -9.31 12.10 -3.22
N VAL A 9 -8.17 11.88 -2.55
CA VAL A 9 -8.05 12.02 -1.09
C VAL A 9 -7.05 13.12 -0.72
N GLY A 10 -5.83 13.10 -1.26
CA GLY A 10 -4.82 14.15 -1.00
C GLY A 10 -3.37 13.68 -1.03
N GLU A 11 -2.47 14.56 -0.61
CA GLU A 11 -1.03 14.30 -0.45
C GLU A 11 -0.65 14.29 1.04
N PHE A 12 0.15 13.31 1.45
CA PHE A 12 0.54 13.07 2.84
C PHE A 12 2.05 12.86 2.94
N GLU A 13 2.68 13.45 3.96
CA GLU A 13 4.05 13.10 4.33
C GLU A 13 4.03 11.86 5.22
N VAL A 14 4.85 10.86 4.87
CA VAL A 14 4.89 9.58 5.58
C VAL A 14 6.33 9.23 5.96
N GLU A 15 6.48 8.47 7.05
CA GLU A 15 7.79 8.01 7.50
C GLU A 15 8.39 6.99 6.54
N GLU A 16 9.68 7.11 6.28
CA GLU A 16 10.39 6.18 5.38
C GLU A 16 10.36 4.75 5.94
N GLY A 17 10.12 3.77 5.07
CA GLY A 17 10.00 2.36 5.45
C GLY A 17 8.64 1.96 6.03
N THR A 18 7.71 2.90 6.21
CA THR A 18 6.33 2.59 6.57
C THR A 18 5.68 1.73 5.48
N ARG A 19 4.99 0.66 5.88
CA ARG A 19 4.23 -0.17 4.93
C ARG A 19 3.11 0.68 4.32
N LEU A 20 2.94 0.61 2.99
CA LEU A 20 1.94 1.40 2.27
C LEU A 20 0.52 1.26 2.85
N VAL A 21 0.12 0.04 3.24
CA VAL A 21 -1.20 -0.18 3.85
C VAL A 21 -1.39 0.55 5.17
N LEU A 22 -0.34 0.66 6.00
CA LEU A 22 -0.39 1.42 7.25
C LEU A 22 -0.41 2.92 6.96
N ALA A 23 0.36 3.39 5.98
CA ALA A 23 0.34 4.79 5.56
C ALA A 23 -1.05 5.22 5.04
N LEU A 24 -1.73 4.36 4.29
CA LEU A 24 -3.09 4.63 3.80
C LEU A 24 -4.10 4.72 4.95
N THR A 25 -4.02 3.80 5.93
CA THR A 25 -4.94 3.80 7.07
C THR A 25 -4.66 4.94 8.05
N ASP A 26 -3.40 5.14 8.43
CA ASP A 26 -3.03 6.05 9.51
C ASP A 26 -2.93 7.52 9.05
N ALA A 27 -2.38 7.77 7.86
CA ALA A 27 -2.17 9.13 7.36
C ALA A 27 -3.32 9.58 6.44
N ALA A 28 -3.70 8.76 5.46
CA ALA A 28 -4.75 9.11 4.50
C ALA A 28 -6.17 8.82 5.01
N GLN A 29 -6.31 8.14 6.15
CA GLN A 29 -7.60 7.69 6.72
C GLN A 29 -8.43 6.85 5.73
N VAL A 30 -7.76 6.07 4.88
CA VAL A 30 -8.37 5.12 3.93
C VAL A 30 -8.10 3.70 4.41
N ASP A 31 -9.17 2.95 4.69
CA ASP A 31 -9.07 1.53 5.06
C ASP A 31 -9.61 0.65 3.94
N GLN A 32 -8.71 0.08 3.15
CA GLN A 32 -9.06 -0.96 2.17
C GLN A 32 -9.05 -2.39 2.75
N LEU A 33 -8.92 -2.54 4.08
CA LEU A 33 -8.69 -3.77 4.82
C LEU A 33 -7.31 -4.41 4.55
N HIS A 34 -6.90 -5.28 5.46
CA HIS A 34 -5.66 -6.06 5.33
C HIS A 34 -5.80 -7.38 6.09
N ALA A 35 -6.78 -8.19 5.70
CA ALA A 35 -7.24 -9.35 6.46
C ALA A 35 -6.15 -10.37 6.84
N CYS A 36 -5.08 -10.49 6.04
CA CYS A 36 -3.95 -11.38 6.35
C CYS A 36 -2.85 -10.74 7.22
N GLY A 37 -2.99 -9.49 7.66
CA GLY A 37 -1.98 -8.76 8.42
C GLY A 37 -0.72 -8.41 7.61
N GLY A 38 -0.85 -8.23 6.28
CA GLY A 38 0.27 -7.86 5.41
C GLY A 38 1.24 -9.01 5.11
N GLN A 39 0.78 -10.26 5.19
CA GLN A 39 1.59 -11.46 4.96
C GLN A 39 1.56 -11.98 3.51
N GLY A 40 0.94 -11.25 2.58
CA GLY A 40 0.80 -11.68 1.19
C GLY A 40 0.02 -13.00 1.07
N ARG A 41 -1.12 -13.13 1.76
CA ARG A 41 -2.01 -14.32 1.73
C ARG A 41 -3.46 -14.00 1.37
N CYS A 42 -3.76 -12.75 1.06
CA CYS A 42 -5.08 -12.28 0.64
C CYS A 42 -4.92 -11.09 -0.32
N THR A 43 -6.02 -10.64 -0.92
CA THR A 43 -6.04 -9.51 -1.87
C THR A 43 -6.80 -8.28 -1.36
N THR A 44 -7.20 -8.27 -0.08
CA THR A 44 -8.03 -7.18 0.47
C THR A 44 -7.34 -5.82 0.41
N CYS A 45 -6.04 -5.76 0.69
CA CYS A 45 -5.27 -4.51 0.66
C CYS A 45 -4.82 -4.03 -0.74
N ARG A 46 -5.42 -4.56 -1.81
CA ARG A 46 -5.00 -4.28 -3.20
C ARG A 46 -5.17 -2.80 -3.53
N VAL A 47 -4.19 -2.24 -4.24
CA VAL A 47 -4.18 -0.87 -4.77
C VAL A 47 -3.71 -0.87 -6.22
N GLU A 48 -4.00 0.21 -6.93
CA GLU A 48 -3.36 0.53 -8.21
C GLU A 48 -2.29 1.59 -7.96
N ILE A 49 -1.09 1.39 -8.53
CA ILE A 49 0.01 2.34 -8.43
C ILE A 49 0.18 3.02 -9.77
N THR A 50 -0.11 4.32 -9.83
CA THR A 50 -0.04 5.13 -11.06
C THR A 50 1.33 5.77 -11.28
N ASP A 51 2.10 6.02 -10.21
CA ASP A 51 3.47 6.53 -10.26
C ASP A 51 4.29 6.00 -9.07
N GLY A 52 5.62 5.95 -9.22
CA GLY A 52 6.54 5.54 -8.15
C GLY A 52 6.48 4.05 -7.77
N ALA A 53 5.98 3.19 -8.65
CA ALA A 53 5.88 1.76 -8.38
C ALA A 53 7.26 1.12 -8.11
N PRO A 54 7.37 0.19 -7.14
CA PRO A 54 8.61 -0.51 -6.87
C PRO A 54 9.00 -1.36 -8.09
N ALA A 55 10.30 -1.40 -8.40
CA ALA A 55 10.82 -2.18 -9.53
C ALA A 55 10.75 -3.70 -9.33
N GLN A 56 10.49 -4.15 -8.10
CA GLN A 56 10.48 -5.55 -7.72
C GLN A 56 9.22 -5.88 -6.92
N MET A 57 8.70 -7.08 -7.15
CA MET A 57 7.59 -7.69 -6.42
C MET A 57 8.08 -8.95 -5.72
N THR A 58 7.61 -9.21 -4.52
CA THR A 58 7.99 -10.44 -3.80
C THR A 58 7.33 -11.67 -4.42
N ALA A 59 7.90 -12.87 -4.19
CA ALA A 59 7.30 -14.11 -4.71
C ALA A 59 5.89 -14.36 -4.15
N ALA A 60 5.68 -14.12 -2.85
CA ALA A 60 4.39 -14.30 -2.19
C ALA A 60 3.32 -13.33 -2.73
N GLU A 61 3.70 -12.07 -2.99
CA GLU A 61 2.81 -11.09 -3.59
C GLU A 61 2.44 -11.48 -5.03
N LYS A 62 3.43 -11.90 -5.85
CA LYS A 62 3.19 -12.34 -7.21
C LYS A 62 2.23 -13.54 -7.27
N GLU A 63 2.42 -14.53 -6.40
CA GLU A 63 1.54 -15.71 -6.31
C GLU A 63 0.12 -15.36 -5.85
N THR A 64 -0.03 -14.36 -4.97
CA THR A 64 -1.34 -13.94 -4.44
C THR A 64 -2.10 -13.01 -5.39
N LEU A 65 -1.39 -12.24 -6.22
CA LEU A 65 -2.00 -11.27 -7.13
C LEU A 65 -2.35 -11.82 -8.52
N THR A 66 -1.81 -12.98 -8.91
CA THR A 66 -2.23 -13.75 -10.09
C THR A 66 -3.64 -14.28 -9.95
#